data_AF-A0A440IB53-F1
#
_entry.id   AF-A0A440IB53-F1
#
_cell.length_a   1.000
_cell.length_b   1.000
_cell.length_c   1.000
_cell.angle_alpha   90.00
_cell.angle_beta   90.00
_cell.angle_gamma   90.00
#
_symmetry.space_group_name_H-M   'P 1'
#
loop_
_entity.id
_entity.type
_entity.pdbx_description
1 polymer ?
#
loop_
_entity_poly.entity_id
_entity_poly.type
_entity_poly.pdbx_seq_one_letter_code
_entity_poly.pdbx_strand_id
1 'polypeptide(L)'
;MAFRTIMVQLDIDAIAAPRVALAWELAQTHDADLIAFCAAEGHFVMPRGMEDGAAQAIWCQVDEIEGRLNCLKEEFLCTVNGSDRASWRA
;
A
#
# COMPACT_ATOMS: atom_id res chain seq x y z
N MET A 1 -6.06 -18.69 21.71
CA MET A 1 -6.82 -18.02 20.64
C MET A 1 -5.94 -17.97 19.41
N ALA A 2 -6.42 -18.44 18.26
CA ALA A 2 -5.68 -18.34 17.00
C ALA A 2 -6.18 -17.10 16.24
N PHE A 3 -5.28 -16.22 15.82
CA PHE A 3 -5.62 -15.13 14.91
C PHE A 3 -6.02 -15.75 13.56
N ARG A 4 -7.09 -15.24 12.95
CA ARG A 4 -7.58 -15.76 11.66
C ARG A 4 -7.12 -14.90 10.49
N THR A 5 -6.94 -13.61 10.74
CA THR A 5 -6.48 -12.64 9.78
C THR A 5 -5.60 -11.62 10.48
N ILE A 6 -4.48 -11.27 9.87
CA ILE A 6 -3.58 -10.20 10.28
C ILE A 6 -3.63 -9.13 9.18
N MET A 7 -3.87 -7.89 9.58
CA MET A 7 -3.83 -6.75 8.67
C MET A 7 -2.59 -5.92 8.98
N VAL A 8 -1.81 -5.60 7.95
CA VAL A 8 -0.64 -4.71 8.04
C VAL A 8 -0.93 -3.42 7.27
N GLN A 9 -0.95 -2.31 8.00
CA GLN A 9 -1.02 -0.99 7.39
C GLN A 9 0.38 -0.55 6.99
N LEU A 10 0.53 -0.17 5.73
CA LEU A 10 1.74 0.36 5.16
C LEU A 10 1.56 1.85 4.88
N ASP A 11 2.68 2.56 4.96
CA ASP A 11 2.77 3.97 4.65
C ASP A 11 3.45 4.09 3.29
N ILE A 12 2.88 4.89 2.39
CA ILE A 12 3.38 5.05 1.03
C ILE A 12 4.80 5.64 1.01
N ASP A 13 5.15 6.42 2.04
CA ASP A 13 6.44 7.10 2.19
C ASP A 13 7.47 6.31 3.00
N ALA A 14 7.10 5.14 3.54
CA ALA A 14 7.97 4.36 4.43
C ALA A 14 8.47 3.06 3.79
N ILE A 15 9.60 2.56 4.31
CA ILE A 15 10.15 1.25 3.93
C ILE A 15 9.20 0.15 4.44
N ALA A 16 8.59 -0.61 3.53
CA ALA A 16 7.56 -1.60 3.84
C ALA A 16 8.13 -2.97 4.23
N ALA A 17 9.21 -3.43 3.58
CA ALA A 17 9.81 -4.76 3.77
C ALA A 17 9.87 -5.27 5.22
N PRO A 18 10.46 -4.55 6.21
CA PRO A 18 10.57 -5.09 7.56
C PRO A 18 9.22 -5.27 8.25
N ARG A 19 8.24 -4.40 7.96
CA ARG A 19 6.88 -4.51 8.51
C ARG A 19 6.12 -5.67 7.88
N VAL A 20 6.24 -5.83 6.57
CA VAL A 20 5.62 -6.94 5.83
C VAL A 20 6.21 -8.27 6.29
N ALA A 21 7.53 -8.38 6.43
CA ALA A 21 8.20 -9.58 6.88
C ALA A 21 7.72 -10.03 8.27
N LEU A 22 7.69 -9.10 9.23
CA LEU A 22 7.18 -9.38 10.58
C LEU A 22 5.72 -9.84 10.56
N ALA A 23 4.87 -9.13 9.81
CA ALA A 23 3.45 -9.49 9.70
C ALA A 23 3.25 -10.86 9.05
N TRP A 24 4.09 -11.20 8.08
CA TRP A 24 4.07 -12.49 7.40
C TRP A 24 4.54 -13.64 8.29
N GLU A 25 5.59 -13.45 9.09
CA GLU A 25 6.01 -14.42 10.10
C GLU A 25 4.92 -14.69 11.15
N LEU A 26 4.24 -13.63 11.60
CA LEU A 26 3.11 -13.75 12.52
C LEU A 26 1.94 -14.50 11.87
N ALA A 27 1.64 -14.21 10.61
CA ALA A 27 0.56 -14.87 9.89
C ALA A 27 0.81 -16.37 9.75
N GLN A 28 2.04 -16.76 9.38
CA GLN A 28 2.44 -18.16 9.29
C GLN A 28 2.39 -18.87 10.65
N THR A 29 2.86 -18.21 11.71
CA THR A 29 2.86 -18.79 13.07
C THR A 29 1.46 -19.11 13.57
N HIS A 30 0.46 -18.33 13.15
CA HIS A 30 -0.92 -18.46 13.58
C HIS A 30 -1.83 -19.14 12.56
N ASP A 31 -1.29 -19.61 11.43
CA ASP A 31 -2.07 -20.13 10.31
C ASP A 31 -3.18 -19.13 9.89
N ALA A 32 -2.82 -17.84 9.83
CA ALA A 32 -3.71 -16.72 9.55
C ALA A 32 -3.50 -16.16 8.13
N ASP A 33 -4.54 -15.52 7.60
CA ASP A 33 -4.42 -14.81 6.31
C ASP A 33 -3.81 -13.41 6.54
N LEU A 34 -3.02 -12.92 5.59
CA LEU A 34 -2.38 -11.60 5.65
C LEU A 34 -3.05 -10.63 4.66
N ILE A 35 -3.40 -9.45 5.13
CA ILE A 35 -3.91 -8.35 4.30
C ILE A 35 -2.98 -7.16 4.45
N ALA A 36 -2.26 -6.79 3.39
CA ALA A 36 -1.57 -5.51 3.32
C ALA A 36 -2.52 -4.42 2.83
N PHE A 37 -2.52 -3.29 3.52
CA PHE A 37 -3.31 -2.12 3.19
C PHE A 37 -2.44 -0.87 3.16
N CYS A 38 -2.53 -0.09 2.09
CA CYS A 38 -1.86 1.20 1.99
C CYS A 38 -2.86 2.25 1.51
N ALA A 39 -2.99 3.34 2.26
CA ALA A 39 -3.78 4.49 1.85
C ALA A 39 -2.84 5.66 1.58
N ALA A 40 -3.09 6.39 0.50
CA ALA A 40 -2.35 7.59 0.15
C ALA A 40 -3.33 8.74 -0.06
N GLU A 41 -3.04 9.89 0.56
CA GLU A 41 -3.83 11.09 0.40
C GLU A 41 -3.25 11.96 -0.72
N GLY A 42 -4.06 12.24 -1.74
CA GLY A 42 -3.74 13.25 -2.74
C GLY A 42 -3.76 14.64 -2.10
N HIS A 43 -2.61 15.31 -2.07
CA HIS A 43 -2.51 16.68 -1.60
C HIS A 43 -2.90 17.64 -2.74
N PHE A 44 -4.20 17.70 -3.02
CA PHE A 44 -4.71 18.51 -4.12
C PHE A 44 -4.68 19.99 -3.72
N VAL A 45 -3.81 20.77 -4.37
CA VAL A 45 -3.87 22.23 -4.27
C VAL A 45 -5.10 22.69 -5.05
N MET A 46 -6.13 23.15 -4.36
CA MET A 46 -7.30 23.74 -5.00
C MET A 46 -6.88 25.03 -5.74
N PRO A 47 -6.99 25.08 -7.07
CA PRO A 47 -6.67 26.30 -7.81
C PRO A 47 -7.63 27.41 -7.39
N ARG A 48 -7.10 28.58 -7.05
CA ARG A 48 -7.91 29.76 -6.65
C ARG A 48 -8.44 30.54 -7.85
N GLY A 49 -8.36 30.01 -9.07
CA GLY A 49 -8.77 30.65 -10.32
C GLY A 49 -8.86 29.68 -11.50
N MET A 50 -9.17 30.19 -12.68
CA MET A 50 -9.22 29.44 -13.94
C MET A 50 -7.80 29.20 -14.47
N GLU A 51 -7.05 28.35 -13.78
CA GLU A 51 -5.69 27.96 -14.16
C GLU A 51 -5.75 26.60 -14.86
N ASP A 52 -5.54 26.62 -16.18
CA ASP A 52 -5.63 25.45 -17.08
C ASP A 52 -4.66 24.31 -16.67
N GLY A 53 -3.61 24.62 -15.91
CA GLY A 53 -2.61 23.66 -15.42
C GLY A 53 -2.99 22.90 -14.15
N ALA A 54 -4.05 23.31 -13.43
CA ALA A 54 -4.38 22.70 -12.14
C ALA A 54 -4.92 21.27 -12.28
N ALA A 55 -5.74 21.01 -13.31
CA ALA A 55 -6.20 19.67 -13.62
C ALA A 55 -5.02 18.75 -13.99
N GLN A 56 -4.06 19.25 -14.76
CA GLN A 56 -2.86 18.50 -15.13
C GLN A 56 -1.99 18.17 -13.91
N ALA A 57 -1.80 19.12 -13.00
CA ALA A 57 -1.05 18.89 -11.77
C ALA A 57 -1.71 17.81 -10.87
N ILE A 58 -3.04 17.83 -10.78
CA ILE A 58 -3.82 16.79 -10.08
C ILE A 58 -3.59 15.42 -10.72
N TRP A 59 -3.67 15.32 -12.05
CA TRP A 59 -3.43 14.05 -12.77
C TRP A 59 -2.01 13.53 -12.57
N CYS A 60 -0.99 14.38 -12.64
CA CYS A 60 0.39 13.98 -12.38
C CYS A 60 0.58 13.44 -10.96
N GLN A 61 -0.07 14.05 -9.97
CA GLN A 61 0.01 13.59 -8.59
C GLN A 61 -0.68 12.23 -8.37
N VAL A 62 -1.82 12.00 -9.02
CA VAL A 62 -2.51 10.70 -8.98
C VAL A 62 -1.63 9.62 -9.61
N ASP A 63 -1.04 9.88 -10.78
CA ASP A 63 -0.15 8.94 -11.46
C ASP A 63 1.09 8.61 -10.60
N GLU A 64 1.66 9.60 -9.92
CA GLU A 64 2.77 9.39 -8.98
C GLU A 64 2.35 8.49 -7.80
N ILE A 65 1.18 8.74 -7.20
CA ILE A 65 0.65 7.93 -6.11
C ILE A 65 0.41 6.48 -6.58
N GLU A 66 -0.23 6.30 -7.74
CA GLU A 66 -0.48 4.97 -8.32
C GLU A 66 0.82 4.21 -8.61
N GLY A 67 1.83 4.90 -9.17
CA GLY A 67 3.15 4.33 -9.40
C GLY A 67 3.80 3.81 -8.12
N ARG A 68 3.76 4.63 -7.06
CA ARG A 68 4.32 4.27 -5.75
C ARG A 68 3.54 3.13 -5.07
N LEU A 69 2.22 3.13 -5.15
CA LEU A 69 1.39 2.03 -4.65
C LEU A 69 1.70 0.71 -5.37
N ASN A 70 1.94 0.75 -6.68
CA ASN A 70 2.33 -0.43 -7.46
C ASN A 70 3.71 -0.95 -7.03
N CYS A 71 4.70 -0.08 -6.82
CA CYS A 71 6.01 -0.49 -6.31
C CYS A 71 5.89 -1.18 -4.93
N LEU A 72 5.09 -0.63 -4.03
CA LEU A 72 4.85 -1.24 -2.71
C LEU A 72 4.11 -2.58 -2.79
N LYS A 73 3.15 -2.70 -3.72
CA LYS A 73 2.48 -3.97 -3.98
C LYS A 73 3.47 -5.03 -4.47
N GLU A 74 4.37 -4.67 -5.37
CA GLU A 74 5.41 -5.60 -5.85
C GLU A 74 6.37 -6.02 -4.74
N GLU A 75 6.82 -5.07 -3.90
CA GLU A 75 7.65 -5.36 -2.73
C GLU A 75 6.94 -6.31 -1.74
N PHE A 76 5.65 -6.06 -1.50
CA PHE A 76 4.80 -6.94 -0.69
C PHE A 76 4.75 -8.35 -1.28
N LEU A 77 4.40 -8.49 -2.56
CA LEU A 77 4.28 -9.78 -3.25
C LEU A 77 5.59 -10.56 -3.28
N CYS A 78 6.72 -9.85 -3.47
CA CYS A 78 8.05 -10.42 -3.36
C CYS A 78 8.34 -10.96 -1.96
N THR A 79 7.93 -10.23 -0.91
CA THR A 79 8.16 -10.64 0.49
C THR A 79 7.32 -11.85 0.89
N VAL A 80 6.07 -11.94 0.40
CA VAL A 80 5.18 -13.08 0.69
C VAL A 80 5.31 -14.23 -0.31
N ASN A 81 6.29 -14.17 -1.21
CA ASN A 81 6.52 -15.13 -2.30
C ASN A 81 5.24 -15.44 -3.11
N GLY A 82 4.36 -14.46 -3.31
CA GLY A 82 3.10 -14.63 -4.02
C GLY A 82 2.11 -15.62 -3.39
N SER A 83 2.14 -15.81 -2.07
CA SER A 83 1.20 -16.70 -1.38
C SER A 83 -0.27 -16.31 -1.58
N ASP A 84 -1.13 -17.30 -1.88
CA ASP A 84 -2.59 -17.11 -2.00
C ASP A 84 -3.27 -16.65 -0.70
N ARG A 85 -2.58 -16.79 0.44
CA ARG A 85 -3.05 -16.35 1.76
C ARG A 85 -2.73 -14.90 2.08
N ALA A 86 -2.00 -14.25 1.19
CA ALA A 86 -1.59 -12.87 1.31
C ALA A 86 -2.30 -12.04 0.24
N SER A 87 -2.94 -10.94 0.64
CA SER A 87 -3.67 -10.08 -0.28
C SER A 87 -3.31 -8.61 -0.09
N TRP A 88 -3.34 -7.86 -1.19
CA TRP A 88 -3.07 -6.42 -1.23
C TRP A 88 -4.36 -5.64 -1.44
N ARG A 89 -4.53 -4.54 -0.71
CA ARG A 89 -5.63 -3.58 -0.83
C ARG A 89 -5.06 -2.15 -0.82
N ALA A 90 -5.34 -1.36 -1.85
CA ALA A 90 -5.02 0.06 -1.92
C ALA A 90 -6.18 0.80 -2.58
#